data_AF-A0A7W7Q3D1-F1
#
_entry.id   AF-A0A7W7Q3D1-F1
#
_cell.length_a   1.000
_cell.length_b   1.000
_cell.length_c   1.000
_cell.angle_alpha   90.00
_cell.angle_beta   90.00
_cell.angle_gamma   90.00
#
_symmetry.space_group_name_H-M   'P 1'
#
loop_
_entity.id
_entity.type
_entity.pdbx_description
1 polymer ?
#
loop_
_entity_poly.entity_id
_entity_poly.type
_entity_poly.pdbx_seq_one_letter_code
_entity_poly.pdbx_strand_id
1 'polypeptide(L)'
;MTRIRLSIAFVVSALTAVASLVVSASPAHAATSQFRGMNWAVLGDNFSTGTLVVQGLSQSDSNATVRAKANALYDDMAATMGVNTVRLPINTHTVANTTWWNAYRGAIDAATDRGFKVILAYWEDGAAAGGRITNLAAWNTMWSSVTNTYGSNGNVYFEPMNEPHGYTSADWRNVAANWLSYHTSAVPGRVLIGGTGYSQDLRDVCDDSRFNSTLLSFHHYAFFYSPMTYDAFRAHIQTRLGNCASRAVATEFGAPMSTGLDYGDANSTDNFVRHIRAMAQVMRDDHMGGTYWPAIGGKPGDIGYDWYSMYALSGSGTNLNLTVRNTSGADRIRYAWGDGSTPPATVYRIDVRHSGKAMDVQQPNTDNGARVGQYTYGGNAWQQWEFQDAGSGYWRVISRHSGKCLDVVNASTADGAELVQYTCGTGTNQQFQMVASGGYFQLRARHSGKCVDVPSASTADGAILIQYPCNTGTNQQWSRTAV
;
A
#
# COMPACT_ATOMS: atom_id res chain seq x y z
N MET A 1 76.33 36.97 41.56
CA MET A 1 76.31 36.75 40.09
C MET A 1 75.22 35.73 39.78
N THR A 2 73.97 36.18 39.62
CA THR A 2 73.27 36.34 38.32
C THR A 2 72.87 35.04 37.61
N ARG A 3 71.56 34.75 37.70
CA ARG A 3 70.61 34.28 36.67
C ARG A 3 70.01 32.89 36.84
N ILE A 4 68.86 32.92 37.51
CA ILE A 4 67.66 32.10 37.24
C ILE A 4 67.39 32.09 35.72
N ARG A 5 67.31 30.91 35.10
CA ARG A 5 66.74 30.73 33.76
C ARG A 5 65.34 30.13 33.91
N LEU A 6 64.35 30.95 33.57
CA LEU A 6 62.96 30.56 33.36
C LEU A 6 62.89 29.73 32.07
N SER A 7 62.39 28.50 32.14
CA SER A 7 61.98 27.73 30.96
C SER A 7 60.47 27.58 31.02
N ILE A 8 59.77 28.40 30.22
CA ILE A 8 58.34 28.34 29.99
C ILE A 8 58.08 27.09 29.14
N ALA A 9 57.44 26.07 29.74
CA ALA A 9 56.89 24.95 28.99
C ALA A 9 55.53 25.36 28.42
N PHE A 10 55.44 25.48 27.09
CA PHE A 10 54.16 25.60 26.39
C PHE A 10 53.38 24.29 26.53
N VAL A 11 52.27 24.33 27.27
CA VAL A 11 51.25 23.28 27.22
C VAL A 11 50.47 23.47 25.93
N VAL A 12 50.74 22.66 24.91
CA VAL A 12 49.87 22.53 23.75
C VAL A 12 48.69 21.65 24.16
N SER A 13 47.57 22.28 24.51
CA SER A 13 46.28 21.59 24.65
C SER A 13 45.83 21.13 23.27
N ALA A 14 46.00 19.85 22.98
CA ALA A 14 45.38 19.22 21.82
C ALA A 14 43.86 19.19 22.04
N LEU A 15 43.13 20.08 21.35
CA LEU A 15 41.69 19.91 21.16
C LEU A 15 41.49 18.65 20.31
N THR A 16 41.15 17.54 20.95
CA THR A 16 40.51 16.42 20.26
C THR A 16 39.12 16.88 19.82
N ALA A 17 39.01 17.27 18.55
CA ALA A 17 37.72 17.38 17.89
C ALA A 17 37.09 15.98 17.89
N VAL A 18 36.10 15.78 18.76
CA VAL A 18 35.21 14.62 18.67
C VAL A 18 34.40 14.82 17.40
N ALA A 19 34.85 14.22 16.31
CA ALA A 19 34.02 14.07 15.12
C ALA A 19 32.82 13.21 15.54
N SER A 20 31.67 13.85 15.71
CA SER A 20 30.40 13.18 15.85
C SER A 20 30.20 12.34 14.59
N LEU A 21 30.51 11.04 14.69
CA LEU A 21 30.03 10.05 13.73
C LEU A 21 28.52 10.09 13.84
N VAL A 22 27.88 10.83 12.92
CA VAL A 22 26.46 10.68 12.65
C VAL A 22 26.32 9.28 12.09
N VAL A 23 26.08 8.32 12.97
CA VAL A 23 25.59 7.00 12.57
C VAL A 23 24.19 7.26 12.03
N SER A 24 24.10 7.49 10.72
CA SER A 24 22.83 7.42 10.02
C SER A 24 22.33 5.98 10.19
N ALA A 25 21.37 5.79 11.10
CA ALA A 25 20.66 4.54 11.19
C ALA A 25 20.17 4.18 9.78
N SER A 26 20.58 3.00 9.28
CA SER A 26 20.10 2.54 7.99
C SER A 26 18.57 2.54 8.02
N PRO A 27 17.90 3.03 6.96
CA PRO A 27 16.45 3.01 6.92
C PRO A 27 15.98 1.58 7.19
N ALA A 28 14.88 1.42 7.92
CA ALA A 28 14.34 0.10 8.21
C ALA A 28 14.16 -0.65 6.88
N HIS A 29 15.02 -1.63 6.61
CA HIS A 29 14.93 -2.47 5.44
C HIS A 29 13.91 -3.55 5.75
N ALA A 30 12.64 -3.18 5.78
CA ALA A 30 11.58 -4.10 6.08
C ALA A 30 11.06 -4.67 4.77
N ALA A 31 11.13 -5.99 4.61
CA ALA A 31 10.32 -6.68 3.63
C ALA A 31 8.86 -6.57 4.09
N THR A 32 8.19 -5.44 3.85
CA THR A 32 6.80 -5.22 4.28
C THR A 32 5.85 -6.18 3.57
N SER A 33 6.23 -6.76 2.44
CA SER A 33 5.57 -7.91 1.79
C SER A 33 5.26 -9.09 2.72
N GLN A 34 5.94 -9.21 3.87
CA GLN A 34 5.67 -10.26 4.84
C GLN A 34 4.36 -10.09 5.63
N PHE A 35 3.74 -8.90 5.61
CA PHE A 35 2.48 -8.64 6.32
C PHE A 35 1.30 -9.11 5.47
N ARG A 36 0.74 -10.27 5.83
CA ARG A 36 -0.45 -10.83 5.21
C ARG A 36 -1.56 -10.87 6.23
N GLY A 37 -2.28 -9.77 6.37
CA GLY A 37 -3.11 -9.61 7.55
C GLY A 37 -4.54 -9.18 7.37
N MET A 38 -5.18 -9.21 8.52
CA MET A 38 -6.59 -8.97 8.70
C MET A 38 -6.79 -8.10 9.92
N ASN A 39 -7.69 -7.12 9.82
CA ASN A 39 -8.13 -6.36 10.98
C ASN A 39 -9.24 -7.12 11.71
N TRP A 40 -9.03 -7.47 12.97
CA TRP A 40 -10.09 -8.02 13.82
C TRP A 40 -10.65 -6.90 14.69
N ALA A 41 -11.84 -6.43 14.31
CA ALA A 41 -12.39 -5.17 14.76
C ALA A 41 -13.49 -5.30 15.81
N VAL A 42 -13.78 -4.19 16.48
CA VAL A 42 -14.96 -4.00 17.33
C VAL A 42 -16.18 -3.72 16.44
N LEU A 43 -17.38 -4.13 16.87
CA LEU A 43 -18.63 -3.71 16.23
C LEU A 43 -18.91 -2.24 16.55
N GLY A 44 -19.23 -1.43 15.55
CA GLY A 44 -19.48 0.01 15.71
C GLY A 44 -18.26 0.89 15.39
N ASP A 45 -17.20 0.31 14.84
CA ASP A 45 -16.01 1.02 14.34
C ASP A 45 -15.17 1.70 15.45
N ASN A 46 -14.20 2.52 15.07
CA ASN A 46 -13.21 3.17 15.94
C ASN A 46 -13.74 4.25 16.90
N PHE A 47 -15.05 4.44 16.99
CA PHE A 47 -15.70 5.49 17.77
C PHE A 47 -16.15 5.07 19.18
N SER A 48 -15.66 3.95 19.70
CA SER A 48 -16.02 3.44 21.03
C SER A 48 -15.42 4.29 22.15
N THR A 49 -16.27 4.69 23.10
CA THR A 49 -15.90 5.49 24.29
C THR A 49 -15.47 4.64 25.50
N GLY A 50 -15.37 3.33 25.35
CA GLY A 50 -15.10 2.41 26.45
C GLY A 50 -14.13 1.30 26.06
N THR A 51 -14.06 0.26 26.91
CA THR A 51 -13.26 -0.93 26.66
C THR A 51 -13.62 -1.57 25.30
N LEU A 52 -12.61 -1.78 24.45
CA LEU A 52 -12.77 -2.39 23.13
C LEU A 52 -12.91 -3.91 23.26
N VAL A 53 -13.96 -4.45 22.65
CA VAL A 53 -14.26 -5.88 22.60
C VAL A 53 -14.44 -6.27 21.14
N VAL A 54 -13.44 -6.92 20.57
CA VAL A 54 -13.47 -7.32 19.16
C VAL A 54 -14.55 -8.38 18.91
N GLN A 55 -15.14 -8.37 17.71
CA GLN A 55 -16.33 -9.18 17.40
C GLN A 55 -16.11 -10.66 17.70
N GLY A 56 -17.05 -11.30 18.40
CA GLY A 56 -16.99 -12.71 18.80
C GLY A 56 -16.46 -12.93 20.22
N LEU A 57 -15.86 -11.91 20.84
CA LEU A 57 -15.47 -11.93 22.24
C LEU A 57 -16.53 -11.29 23.15
N SER A 58 -16.43 -11.57 24.45
CA SER A 58 -17.20 -10.96 25.54
C SER A 58 -16.26 -10.50 26.64
N GLN A 59 -16.55 -9.38 27.32
CA GLN A 59 -15.76 -8.94 28.48
C GLN A 59 -15.77 -9.95 29.64
N SER A 60 -16.74 -10.88 29.65
CA SER A 60 -16.81 -11.98 30.61
C SER A 60 -15.90 -13.16 30.24
N ASP A 61 -15.32 -13.19 29.03
CA ASP A 61 -14.45 -14.28 28.61
C ASP A 61 -13.16 -14.26 29.43
N SER A 62 -12.75 -15.43 29.90
CA SER A 62 -11.42 -15.60 30.51
C SER A 62 -10.32 -15.52 29.45
N ASN A 63 -9.06 -15.34 29.85
CA ASN A 63 -7.92 -15.43 28.93
C ASN A 63 -7.92 -16.75 28.13
N ALA A 64 -8.19 -17.89 28.78
CA ALA A 64 -8.25 -19.19 28.11
C ALA A 64 -9.38 -19.25 27.08
N THR A 65 -10.54 -18.64 27.38
CA THR A 65 -11.68 -18.56 26.45
C THR A 65 -11.38 -17.66 25.26
N VAL A 66 -10.81 -16.47 25.50
CA VAL A 66 -10.36 -15.56 24.42
C VAL A 66 -9.35 -16.27 23.53
N ARG A 67 -8.35 -16.93 24.13
CA ARG A 67 -7.32 -17.67 23.39
C ARG A 67 -7.91 -18.80 22.54
N ALA A 68 -8.85 -19.57 23.07
CA ALA A 68 -9.52 -20.63 22.32
C ALA A 68 -10.33 -20.09 21.13
N LYS A 69 -11.12 -19.03 21.34
CA LYS A 69 -11.87 -18.36 20.27
C LYS A 69 -10.93 -17.79 19.21
N ALA A 70 -9.89 -17.07 19.65
CA ALA A 70 -8.89 -16.50 18.78
C ALA A 70 -8.20 -17.58 17.94
N ASN A 71 -7.85 -18.73 18.54
CA ASN A 71 -7.27 -19.84 17.80
C ASN A 71 -8.16 -20.32 16.66
N ALA A 72 -9.44 -20.57 16.94
CA ALA A 72 -10.38 -21.00 15.90
C ALA A 72 -10.43 -20.01 14.72
N LEU A 73 -10.55 -18.72 15.02
CA LEU A 73 -10.60 -17.68 13.98
C LEU A 73 -9.29 -17.56 13.19
N TYR A 74 -8.14 -17.58 13.88
CA TYR A 74 -6.84 -17.45 13.24
C TYR A 74 -6.48 -18.68 12.40
N ASP A 75 -6.89 -19.87 12.82
CA ASP A 75 -6.69 -21.11 12.07
C ASP A 75 -7.49 -21.07 10.75
N ASP A 76 -8.75 -20.59 10.78
CA ASP A 76 -9.54 -20.38 9.55
C ASP A 76 -8.94 -19.30 8.65
N MET A 77 -8.49 -18.16 9.22
CA MET A 77 -7.82 -17.11 8.45
C MET A 77 -6.54 -17.61 7.76
N ALA A 78 -5.73 -18.41 8.47
CA ALA A 78 -4.53 -19.04 7.92
C ALA A 78 -4.89 -20.02 6.80
N ALA A 79 -5.84 -20.93 7.04
CA ALA A 79 -6.19 -22.00 6.13
C ALA A 79 -6.81 -21.49 4.82
N THR A 80 -7.65 -20.46 4.90
CA THR A 80 -8.41 -19.95 3.75
C THR A 80 -7.65 -18.92 2.92
N MET A 81 -6.85 -18.05 3.57
CA MET A 81 -6.21 -16.92 2.91
C MET A 81 -4.70 -16.85 3.10
N GLY A 82 -4.07 -17.75 3.85
CA GLY A 82 -2.64 -17.69 4.15
C GLY A 82 -2.28 -16.51 5.06
N VAL A 83 -3.22 -16.04 5.88
CA VAL A 83 -3.00 -14.94 6.84
C VAL A 83 -1.90 -15.33 7.82
N ASN A 84 -1.02 -14.37 8.09
CA ASN A 84 0.08 -14.49 9.05
C ASN A 84 0.19 -13.26 9.97
N THR A 85 -0.76 -12.33 9.88
CA THR A 85 -0.74 -11.05 10.58
C THR A 85 -2.16 -10.72 11.03
N VAL A 86 -2.32 -10.24 12.27
CA VAL A 86 -3.57 -9.64 12.74
C VAL A 86 -3.31 -8.22 13.21
N ARG A 87 -4.19 -7.30 12.84
CA ARG A 87 -4.23 -5.95 13.42
C ARG A 87 -5.38 -5.88 14.42
N LEU A 88 -5.04 -5.49 15.65
CA LEU A 88 -5.91 -5.52 16.82
C LEU A 88 -6.02 -4.12 17.42
N PRO A 89 -7.23 -3.59 17.60
CA PRO A 89 -7.42 -2.28 18.19
C PRO A 89 -7.30 -2.32 19.72
N ILE A 90 -6.61 -1.34 20.27
CA ILE A 90 -6.52 -1.07 21.71
C ILE A 90 -6.84 0.41 21.96
N ASN A 91 -7.33 0.74 23.15
CA ASN A 91 -7.47 2.13 23.59
C ASN A 91 -7.17 2.24 25.09
N THR A 92 -7.24 3.45 25.66
CA THR A 92 -6.83 3.64 27.05
C THR A 92 -7.72 2.85 28.00
N HIS A 93 -9.01 2.73 27.70
CA HIS A 93 -10.00 1.97 28.46
C HIS A 93 -9.79 0.45 28.40
N THR A 94 -9.28 -0.07 27.27
CA THR A 94 -9.03 -1.50 27.07
C THR A 94 -7.90 -1.98 27.96
N VAL A 95 -6.80 -1.22 28.03
CA VAL A 95 -5.63 -1.60 28.83
C VAL A 95 -5.81 -1.23 30.30
N ALA A 96 -6.53 -0.15 30.61
CA ALA A 96 -6.82 0.26 31.99
C ALA A 96 -7.76 -0.72 32.71
N ASN A 97 -8.68 -1.37 31.99
CA ASN A 97 -9.47 -2.48 32.54
C ASN A 97 -8.59 -3.72 32.65
N THR A 98 -7.84 -3.85 33.75
CA THR A 98 -6.82 -4.90 33.91
C THR A 98 -7.37 -6.32 33.83
N THR A 99 -8.60 -6.55 34.28
CA THR A 99 -9.29 -7.85 34.13
C THR A 99 -9.49 -8.17 32.65
N TRP A 100 -10.06 -7.24 31.89
CA TRP A 100 -10.26 -7.44 30.47
C TRP A 100 -8.94 -7.47 29.70
N TRP A 101 -7.99 -6.59 29.99
CA TRP A 101 -6.67 -6.59 29.35
C TRP A 101 -6.00 -7.96 29.51
N ASN A 102 -6.01 -8.54 30.71
CA ASN A 102 -5.49 -9.88 30.94
C ASN A 102 -6.19 -10.95 30.08
N ALA A 103 -7.50 -10.83 29.86
CA ALA A 103 -8.22 -11.73 28.96
C ALA A 103 -7.88 -11.46 27.47
N TYR A 104 -7.91 -10.20 27.04
CA TYR A 104 -7.64 -9.73 25.69
C TYR A 104 -6.25 -10.15 25.19
N ARG A 105 -5.24 -10.16 26.08
CA ARG A 105 -3.90 -10.70 25.77
C ARG A 105 -3.95 -12.13 25.24
N GLY A 106 -4.95 -12.93 25.59
CA GLY A 106 -5.15 -14.27 25.03
C GLY A 106 -5.27 -14.28 23.50
N ALA A 107 -5.80 -13.22 22.87
CA ALA A 107 -5.82 -13.09 21.41
C ALA A 107 -4.45 -12.73 20.84
N ILE A 108 -3.70 -11.85 21.51
CA ILE A 108 -2.34 -11.46 21.13
C ILE A 108 -1.39 -12.67 21.24
N ASP A 109 -1.45 -13.37 22.37
CA ASP A 109 -0.62 -14.53 22.66
C ASP A 109 -0.96 -15.70 21.72
N ALA A 110 -2.26 -15.95 21.46
CA ALA A 110 -2.69 -16.91 20.44
C ALA A 110 -2.00 -16.67 19.10
N ALA A 111 -2.01 -15.42 18.61
CA ALA A 111 -1.40 -15.05 17.35
C ALA A 111 0.13 -15.24 17.39
N THR A 112 0.81 -14.67 18.38
CA THR A 112 2.29 -14.71 18.42
C THR A 112 2.84 -16.11 18.65
N ASP A 113 2.16 -16.98 19.42
CA ASP A 113 2.58 -18.36 19.67
C ASP A 113 2.48 -19.24 18.41
N ARG A 114 1.63 -18.88 17.44
CA ARG A 114 1.59 -19.52 16.11
C ARG A 114 2.49 -18.84 15.08
N GLY A 115 3.31 -17.88 15.49
CA GLY A 115 4.20 -17.13 14.60
C GLY A 115 3.52 -16.03 13.78
N PHE A 116 2.27 -15.67 14.09
CA PHE A 116 1.65 -14.50 13.47
C PHE A 116 2.27 -13.22 13.99
N LYS A 117 2.32 -12.21 13.13
CA LYS A 117 2.56 -10.83 13.54
C LYS A 117 1.29 -10.23 14.14
N VAL A 118 1.45 -9.38 15.15
CA VAL A 118 0.34 -8.64 15.75
C VAL A 118 0.65 -7.15 15.65
N ILE A 119 -0.19 -6.38 14.96
CA ILE A 119 -0.15 -4.92 14.99
C ILE A 119 -1.14 -4.47 16.05
N LEU A 120 -0.65 -3.91 17.16
CA LEU A 120 -1.49 -3.26 18.15
C LEU A 120 -1.66 -1.80 17.76
N ALA A 121 -2.89 -1.40 17.47
CA ALA A 121 -3.21 -0.06 16.98
C ALA A 121 -4.05 0.71 18.00
N TYR A 122 -3.57 1.89 18.41
CA TYR A 122 -4.37 2.75 19.27
C TYR A 122 -5.54 3.34 18.50
N TRP A 123 -6.75 3.01 18.93
CA TRP A 123 -7.99 3.64 18.50
C TRP A 123 -8.35 4.75 19.47
N GLU A 124 -8.93 5.83 18.95
CA GLU A 124 -9.29 6.98 19.79
C GLU A 124 -10.30 6.59 20.88
N ASP A 125 -10.26 7.29 22.02
CA ASP A 125 -11.21 7.10 23.13
C ASP A 125 -12.58 7.73 22.79
N GLY A 126 -13.13 7.35 21.63
CA GLY A 126 -14.40 7.78 21.07
C GLY A 126 -14.33 8.97 20.11
N ALA A 127 -15.37 9.11 19.28
CA ALA A 127 -15.45 10.11 18.20
C ALA A 127 -15.27 11.58 18.67
N ALA A 128 -15.58 11.88 19.93
CA ALA A 128 -15.41 13.22 20.49
C ALA A 128 -13.93 13.65 20.57
N ALA A 129 -13.00 12.71 20.49
CA ALA A 129 -11.57 12.99 20.42
C ALA A 129 -11.16 13.59 19.07
N GLY A 130 -11.94 13.36 18.01
CA GLY A 130 -11.79 14.01 16.71
C GLY A 130 -10.45 13.74 16.05
N GLY A 131 -9.94 12.51 16.16
CA GLY A 131 -8.64 12.11 15.62
C GLY A 131 -7.48 12.73 16.40
N ARG A 132 -7.66 13.00 17.70
CA ARG A 132 -6.60 13.49 18.61
C ARG A 132 -6.48 12.64 19.88
N ILE A 133 -5.29 12.62 20.45
CA ILE A 133 -5.06 12.14 21.82
C ILE A 133 -5.50 13.26 22.77
N THR A 134 -6.63 13.06 23.45
CA THR A 134 -7.20 14.05 24.39
C THR A 134 -6.67 13.88 25.82
N ASN A 135 -6.20 12.70 26.19
CA ASN A 135 -5.59 12.41 27.48
C ASN A 135 -4.21 11.75 27.32
N LEU A 136 -3.18 12.59 27.20
CA LEU A 136 -1.80 12.14 26.97
C LEU A 136 -1.24 11.26 28.11
N ALA A 137 -1.65 11.52 29.36
CA ALA A 137 -1.20 10.74 30.51
C ALA A 137 -1.75 9.31 30.48
N ALA A 138 -3.06 9.15 30.22
CA ALA A 138 -3.68 7.84 30.08
C ALA A 138 -3.12 7.08 28.87
N TRP A 139 -2.93 7.77 27.75
CA TRP A 139 -2.33 7.20 26.54
C TRP A 139 -0.89 6.72 26.76
N ASN A 140 -0.05 7.51 27.45
CA ASN A 140 1.31 7.07 27.81
C ASN A 140 1.31 5.93 28.82
N THR A 141 0.37 5.91 29.77
CA THR A 141 0.23 4.79 30.72
C THR A 141 -0.12 3.50 29.99
N MET A 142 -1.08 3.56 29.06
CA MET A 142 -1.48 2.46 28.19
C MET A 142 -0.30 1.94 27.37
N TRP A 143 0.39 2.82 26.63
CA TRP A 143 1.52 2.40 25.79
C TRP A 143 2.71 1.88 26.60
N SER A 144 2.98 2.43 27.78
CA SER A 144 4.02 1.90 28.67
C SER A 144 3.68 0.47 29.10
N SER A 145 2.42 0.20 29.47
CA SER A 145 1.95 -1.15 29.80
C SER A 145 2.12 -2.12 28.62
N VAL A 146 1.70 -1.70 27.43
CA VAL A 146 1.78 -2.52 26.20
C VAL A 146 3.22 -2.80 25.79
N THR A 147 4.05 -1.77 25.70
CA THR A 147 5.44 -1.89 25.22
C THR A 147 6.34 -2.57 26.26
N ASN A 148 6.10 -2.42 27.56
CA ASN A 148 6.82 -3.21 28.57
C ASN A 148 6.42 -4.69 28.55
N THR A 149 5.18 -5.00 28.19
CA THR A 149 4.70 -6.38 28.08
C THR A 149 5.25 -7.07 26.82
N TYR A 150 5.20 -6.40 25.68
CA TYR A 150 5.46 -7.01 24.36
C TYR A 150 6.70 -6.47 23.64
N GLY A 151 7.45 -5.56 24.26
CA GLY A 151 8.64 -4.94 23.68
C GLY A 151 9.74 -5.95 23.34
N SER A 152 9.82 -7.08 24.02
CA SER A 152 10.75 -8.17 23.68
C SER A 152 10.19 -9.18 22.68
N ASN A 153 8.89 -9.19 22.41
CA ASN A 153 8.26 -10.12 21.47
C ASN A 153 8.46 -9.65 20.03
N GLY A 154 9.29 -10.34 19.27
CA GLY A 154 9.64 -9.99 17.89
C GLY A 154 8.47 -9.98 16.90
N ASN A 155 7.33 -10.58 17.26
CA ASN A 155 6.13 -10.63 16.42
C ASN A 155 5.12 -9.51 16.73
N VAL A 156 5.32 -8.72 17.79
CA VAL A 156 4.41 -7.61 18.13
C VAL A 156 4.93 -6.30 17.58
N TYR A 157 4.05 -5.58 16.90
CA TYR A 157 4.25 -4.29 16.27
C TYR A 157 3.31 -3.26 16.91
N PHE A 158 3.73 -2.00 16.89
CA PHE A 158 3.05 -0.92 17.60
C PHE A 158 2.68 0.18 16.62
N GLU A 159 1.40 0.50 16.52
CA GLU A 159 0.90 1.64 15.77
C GLU A 159 0.40 2.69 16.78
N PRO A 160 1.19 3.75 17.06
CA PRO A 160 0.91 4.69 18.15
C PRO A 160 -0.46 5.34 18.10
N MET A 161 -1.00 5.53 16.89
CA MET A 161 -2.32 6.08 16.65
C MET A 161 -2.86 5.68 15.29
N ASN A 162 -4.10 5.18 15.29
CA ASN A 162 -4.96 5.04 14.13
C ASN A 162 -5.48 6.41 13.70
N GLU A 163 -5.38 6.73 12.41
CA GLU A 163 -6.04 7.88 11.77
C GLU A 163 -5.90 9.22 12.53
N PRO A 164 -4.70 9.82 12.56
CA PRO A 164 -4.42 11.08 13.26
C PRO A 164 -5.01 12.32 12.55
N HIS A 165 -6.25 12.22 12.07
CA HIS A 165 -6.89 13.20 11.18
C HIS A 165 -7.23 14.52 11.87
N GLY A 166 -7.21 14.55 13.19
CA GLY A 166 -7.37 15.77 13.96
C GLY A 166 -6.13 16.66 13.95
N TYR A 167 -4.94 16.11 13.69
CA TYR A 167 -3.70 16.87 13.77
C TYR A 167 -3.36 17.59 12.46
N THR A 168 -2.66 18.73 12.58
CA THR A 168 -1.87 19.21 11.44
C THR A 168 -0.73 18.23 11.19
N SER A 169 -0.20 18.21 9.97
CA SER A 169 0.93 17.35 9.61
C SER A 169 2.14 17.54 10.55
N ALA A 170 2.48 18.78 10.89
CA ALA A 170 3.58 19.08 11.80
C ALA A 170 3.33 18.59 13.23
N ASP A 171 2.12 18.81 13.76
CA ASP A 171 1.76 18.39 15.12
C ASP A 171 1.78 16.87 15.24
N TRP A 172 1.22 16.15 14.26
CA TRP A 172 1.22 14.69 14.24
C TRP A 172 2.65 14.13 14.32
N ARG A 173 3.57 14.63 13.47
CA ARG A 173 4.96 14.18 13.49
C ARG A 173 5.64 14.47 14.83
N ASN A 174 5.31 15.58 15.49
CA ASN A 174 5.86 15.85 16.82
C ASN A 174 5.32 14.89 17.89
N VAL A 175 4.02 14.58 17.85
CA VAL A 175 3.41 13.57 18.74
C VAL A 175 4.05 12.20 18.53
N ALA A 176 4.18 11.76 17.27
CA ALA A 176 4.79 10.49 16.92
C ALA A 176 6.28 10.40 17.33
N ALA A 177 7.07 11.46 17.11
CA ALA A 177 8.46 11.50 17.52
C ALA A 177 8.61 11.47 19.05
N ASN A 178 7.74 12.18 19.77
CA ASN A 178 7.72 12.15 21.23
C ASN A 178 7.40 10.75 21.75
N TRP A 179 6.45 10.04 21.13
CA TRP A 179 6.15 8.65 21.48
C TRP A 179 7.38 7.73 21.34
N LEU A 180 8.10 7.83 20.23
CA LEU A 180 9.33 7.05 20.00
C LEU A 180 10.39 7.33 21.07
N SER A 181 10.53 8.59 21.49
CA SER A 181 11.50 8.96 22.54
C SER A 181 11.09 8.49 23.94
N TYR A 182 9.79 8.34 24.19
CA TYR A 182 9.23 7.99 25.50
C TYR A 182 9.16 6.48 25.71
N HIS A 183 8.74 5.71 24.69
CA HIS A 183 8.46 4.27 24.80
C HIS A 183 9.61 3.43 24.25
N THR A 184 10.79 3.49 24.89
CA THR A 184 12.03 2.88 24.40
C THR A 184 12.01 1.35 24.31
N SER A 185 11.09 0.68 25.01
CA SER A 185 10.84 -0.76 24.89
C SER A 185 10.30 -1.15 23.50
N ALA A 186 9.71 -0.21 22.77
CA ALA A 186 9.31 -0.40 21.38
C ALA A 186 10.50 -0.14 20.44
N VAL A 187 11.08 -1.20 19.92
CA VAL A 187 12.15 -1.09 18.91
C VAL A 187 11.60 -0.38 17.66
N PRO A 188 12.22 0.73 17.19
CA PRO A 188 11.67 1.54 16.10
C PRO A 188 11.28 0.77 14.84
N GLY A 189 12.03 -0.27 14.46
CA GLY A 189 11.72 -1.13 13.31
C GLY A 189 10.45 -1.96 13.42
N ARG A 190 9.78 -1.95 14.59
CA ARG A 190 8.45 -2.55 14.83
C ARG A 190 7.38 -1.51 15.14
N VAL A 191 7.67 -0.22 14.91
CA VAL A 191 6.70 0.87 15.08
C VAL A 191 6.18 1.28 13.71
N LEU A 192 4.86 1.35 13.56
CA LEU A 192 4.18 1.82 12.35
C LEU A 192 3.67 3.24 12.61
N ILE A 193 4.35 4.25 12.08
CA ILE A 193 3.89 5.64 12.19
C ILE A 193 2.82 5.86 11.13
N GLY A 194 1.60 6.20 11.55
CA GLY A 194 0.49 6.53 10.66
C GLY A 194 0.83 7.70 9.73
N GLY A 195 0.31 7.66 8.50
CA GLY A 195 0.29 8.83 7.63
C GLY A 195 -0.50 10.00 8.23
N THR A 196 -0.48 11.14 7.56
CA THR A 196 -1.30 12.30 7.93
C THR A 196 -2.77 12.08 7.54
N GLY A 197 -3.68 12.87 8.14
CA GLY A 197 -5.12 12.70 7.92
C GLY A 197 -5.61 11.36 8.50
N TYR A 198 -6.46 10.64 7.77
CA TYR A 198 -6.86 9.28 8.11
C TYR A 198 -5.76 8.26 7.79
N SER A 199 -4.49 8.54 8.11
CA SER A 199 -3.32 7.73 7.70
C SER A 199 -3.16 7.57 6.17
N GLN A 200 -3.69 8.51 5.39
CA GLN A 200 -3.85 8.39 3.94
C GLN A 200 -2.74 9.05 3.11
N ASP A 201 -1.79 9.75 3.74
CA ASP A 201 -0.70 10.41 3.03
C ASP A 201 0.60 10.31 3.84
N LEU A 202 1.58 9.59 3.28
CA LEU A 202 2.84 9.29 3.92
C LEU A 202 3.93 10.31 3.60
N ARG A 203 3.77 11.18 2.60
CA ARG A 203 4.86 12.02 2.07
C ARG A 203 5.58 12.81 3.16
N ASP A 204 4.81 13.55 3.96
CA ASP A 204 5.38 14.37 5.03
C ASP A 204 6.03 13.54 6.15
N VAL A 205 5.50 12.36 6.44
CA VAL A 205 6.07 11.45 7.46
C VAL A 205 7.33 10.78 6.91
N CYS A 206 7.36 10.48 5.61
CA CYS A 206 8.51 9.90 4.93
C CYS A 206 9.72 10.85 4.93
N ASP A 207 9.47 12.12 4.65
CA ASP A 207 10.52 13.14 4.54
C ASP A 207 11.11 13.55 5.91
N ASP A 208 10.50 13.10 7.00
CA ASP A 208 10.95 13.39 8.36
C ASP A 208 11.93 12.32 8.87
N SER A 209 13.22 12.70 8.89
CA SER A 209 14.32 11.81 9.26
C SER A 209 14.20 11.12 10.63
N ARG A 210 13.37 11.65 11.54
CA ARG A 210 13.08 11.04 12.84
C ARG A 210 12.43 9.66 12.71
N PHE A 211 11.81 9.36 11.57
CA PHE A 211 11.10 8.12 11.29
C PHE A 211 11.84 7.18 10.33
N ASN A 212 13.11 7.44 10.02
CA ASN A 212 13.88 6.60 9.09
C ASN A 212 13.98 5.14 9.54
N SER A 213 14.01 4.91 10.85
CA SER A 213 14.12 3.58 11.46
C SER A 213 12.77 2.91 11.72
N THR A 214 11.64 3.52 11.34
CA THR A 214 10.30 2.97 11.54
C THR A 214 9.66 2.44 10.26
N LEU A 215 8.61 1.65 10.44
CA LEU A 215 7.62 1.34 9.41
C LEU A 215 6.56 2.45 9.36
N LEU A 216 5.73 2.44 8.33
CA LEU A 216 4.66 3.41 8.13
C LEU A 216 3.31 2.72 7.95
N SER A 217 2.27 3.26 8.60
CA SER A 217 0.88 2.81 8.50
C SER A 217 0.15 3.64 7.44
N PHE A 218 -0.39 2.97 6.42
CA PHE A 218 -1.05 3.59 5.28
C PHE A 218 -2.48 3.07 5.11
N HIS A 219 -3.43 3.99 5.02
CA HIS A 219 -4.83 3.69 4.79
C HIS A 219 -5.27 4.18 3.42
N HIS A 220 -6.10 3.41 2.72
CA HIS A 220 -6.72 3.90 1.49
C HIS A 220 -8.08 3.25 1.21
N TYR A 221 -9.12 4.08 1.15
CA TYR A 221 -10.49 3.66 0.86
C TYR A 221 -11.09 4.44 -0.30
N ALA A 222 -11.87 3.76 -1.14
CA ALA A 222 -12.51 4.38 -2.30
C ALA A 222 -13.54 5.47 -1.92
N PHE A 223 -14.23 5.31 -0.78
CA PHE A 223 -15.35 6.17 -0.38
C PHE A 223 -14.95 7.57 0.10
N PHE A 224 -13.67 7.81 0.39
CA PHE A 224 -13.17 9.16 0.71
C PHE A 224 -13.02 10.06 -0.51
N TYR A 225 -13.15 9.51 -1.72
CA TYR A 225 -12.84 10.20 -2.95
C TYR A 225 -13.98 10.08 -3.96
N SER A 226 -14.06 11.04 -4.88
CA SER A 226 -14.93 10.91 -6.05
C SER A 226 -14.54 9.68 -6.88
N PRO A 227 -15.48 9.06 -7.62
CA PRO A 227 -15.17 7.87 -8.40
C PRO A 227 -13.98 8.06 -9.35
N MET A 228 -13.08 7.09 -9.38
CA MET A 228 -11.84 7.15 -10.17
C MET A 228 -11.75 5.99 -11.16
N THR A 229 -11.08 6.19 -12.28
CA THR A 229 -10.62 5.08 -13.12
C THR A 229 -9.59 4.23 -12.36
N TYR A 230 -9.34 3.01 -12.82
CA TYR A 230 -8.28 2.17 -12.26
C TYR A 230 -6.93 2.90 -12.24
N ASP A 231 -6.57 3.59 -13.33
CA ASP A 231 -5.31 4.34 -13.43
C ASP A 231 -5.25 5.54 -12.50
N ALA A 232 -6.37 6.26 -12.38
CA ALA A 232 -6.48 7.36 -11.44
C ALA A 232 -6.28 6.87 -10.00
N PHE A 233 -6.88 5.73 -9.60
CA PHE A 233 -6.61 5.13 -8.29
C PHE A 233 -5.15 4.74 -8.13
N ARG A 234 -4.54 4.06 -9.12
CA ARG A 234 -3.12 3.69 -9.07
C ARG A 234 -2.20 4.90 -8.85
N ALA A 235 -2.37 5.94 -9.66
CA ALA A 235 -1.58 7.17 -9.54
C ALA A 235 -1.84 7.87 -8.19
N HIS A 236 -3.09 7.87 -7.72
CA HIS A 236 -3.49 8.49 -6.47
C HIS A 236 -2.85 7.83 -5.24
N ILE A 237 -2.84 6.49 -5.21
CA ILE A 237 -2.18 5.70 -4.17
C ILE A 237 -0.67 5.93 -4.21
N GLN A 238 -0.03 5.78 -5.39
CA GLN A 238 1.42 5.97 -5.53
C GLN A 238 1.89 7.34 -5.06
N THR A 239 1.12 8.39 -5.41
CA THR A 239 1.44 9.77 -5.01
C THR A 239 1.47 9.91 -3.49
N ARG A 240 0.54 9.26 -2.77
CA ARG A 240 0.44 9.34 -1.30
C ARG A 240 1.44 8.46 -0.58
N LEU A 241 1.88 7.35 -1.19
CA LEU A 241 3.00 6.57 -0.68
C LEU A 241 4.32 7.34 -0.78
N GLY A 242 4.43 8.31 -1.69
CA GLY A 242 5.67 9.06 -1.90
C GLY A 242 6.83 8.13 -2.24
N ASN A 243 7.98 8.35 -1.60
CA ASN A 243 9.21 7.56 -1.75
C ASN A 243 9.42 6.52 -0.62
N CYS A 244 8.39 6.17 0.15
CA CYS A 244 8.49 5.21 1.26
C CYS A 244 7.66 3.94 1.11
N ALA A 245 7.22 3.58 -0.10
CA ALA A 245 6.47 2.36 -0.31
C ALA A 245 7.18 1.11 0.28
N SER A 246 8.52 1.07 0.21
CA SER A 246 9.35 0.02 0.81
C SER A 246 9.30 -0.09 2.34
N ARG A 247 8.80 0.92 3.05
CA ARG A 247 8.59 0.93 4.51
C ARG A 247 7.12 0.99 4.90
N ALA A 248 6.23 1.09 3.92
CA ALA A 248 4.80 1.19 4.13
C ALA A 248 4.16 -0.18 4.28
N VAL A 249 3.22 -0.27 5.22
CA VAL A 249 2.28 -1.36 5.38
C VAL A 249 0.89 -0.76 5.14
N ALA A 250 0.13 -1.35 4.22
CA ALA A 250 -1.27 -0.97 4.01
C ALA A 250 -2.13 -1.50 5.16
N THR A 251 -2.10 -0.81 6.30
CA THR A 251 -2.74 -1.22 7.56
C THR A 251 -4.26 -1.17 7.49
N GLU A 252 -4.82 -0.37 6.59
CA GLU A 252 -6.25 -0.41 6.30
C GLU A 252 -6.58 -0.12 4.84
N PHE A 253 -7.33 -1.03 4.23
CA PHE A 253 -7.99 -0.85 2.96
C PHE A 253 -9.08 -1.90 2.87
N GLY A 254 -10.16 -1.60 2.16
CA GLY A 254 -11.28 -2.52 2.10
C GLY A 254 -12.32 -2.11 1.07
N ALA A 255 -13.22 -3.04 0.81
CA ALA A 255 -14.36 -2.85 -0.06
C ALA A 255 -15.51 -3.79 0.34
N PRO A 256 -16.74 -3.57 -0.15
CA PRO A 256 -17.86 -4.45 0.13
C PRO A 256 -17.64 -5.91 -0.29
N MET A 257 -17.66 -6.85 0.64
CA MET A 257 -17.46 -8.28 0.33
C MET A 257 -18.78 -9.07 0.34
N SER A 258 -19.90 -8.48 0.78
CA SER A 258 -21.21 -9.15 0.80
C SER A 258 -22.12 -8.80 -0.39
N THR A 259 -21.64 -8.08 -1.39
CA THR A 259 -22.46 -7.53 -2.49
C THR A 259 -22.45 -8.37 -3.76
N GLY A 260 -21.61 -9.41 -3.84
CA GLY A 260 -21.45 -10.23 -5.05
C GLY A 260 -20.62 -9.57 -6.17
N LEU A 261 -19.96 -8.45 -5.90
CA LEU A 261 -19.04 -7.81 -6.86
C LEU A 261 -17.91 -8.77 -7.29
N ASP A 262 -17.59 -8.78 -8.58
CA ASP A 262 -16.42 -9.47 -9.10
C ASP A 262 -15.20 -8.54 -9.10
N TYR A 263 -14.34 -8.70 -8.10
CA TYR A 263 -13.08 -7.97 -7.98
C TYR A 263 -12.02 -8.44 -8.99
N GLY A 264 -12.28 -9.54 -9.70
CA GLY A 264 -11.52 -10.01 -10.85
C GLY A 264 -11.74 -9.18 -12.11
N ASP A 265 -12.91 -8.55 -12.26
CA ASP A 265 -13.35 -7.95 -13.52
C ASP A 265 -12.47 -6.75 -13.95
N ALA A 266 -11.84 -6.95 -15.11
CA ALA A 266 -11.02 -5.97 -15.79
C ALA A 266 -11.77 -4.72 -16.24
N ASN A 267 -13.02 -4.92 -16.65
CA ASN A 267 -13.89 -3.98 -17.34
C ASN A 267 -14.90 -3.29 -16.42
N SER A 268 -14.91 -3.67 -15.14
CA SER A 268 -15.88 -3.16 -14.19
C SER A 268 -15.83 -1.63 -14.10
N THR A 269 -17.01 -1.03 -14.20
CA THR A 269 -17.23 0.40 -13.93
C THR A 269 -17.53 0.65 -12.45
N ASP A 270 -17.57 -0.38 -11.61
CA ASP A 270 -17.77 -0.21 -10.18
C ASP A 270 -16.53 0.45 -9.54
N ASN A 271 -16.76 1.38 -8.61
CA ASN A 271 -15.68 2.16 -8.00
C ASN A 271 -14.84 1.31 -7.03
N PHE A 272 -15.47 0.38 -6.30
CA PHE A 272 -14.79 -0.51 -5.36
C PHE A 272 -14.00 -1.60 -6.08
N VAL A 273 -14.54 -2.14 -7.18
CA VAL A 273 -13.80 -3.10 -8.02
C VAL A 273 -12.52 -2.46 -8.56
N ARG A 274 -12.63 -1.24 -9.11
CA ARG A 274 -11.46 -0.50 -9.62
C ARG A 274 -10.45 -0.18 -8.50
N HIS A 275 -10.92 0.23 -7.32
CA HIS A 275 -10.06 0.53 -6.17
C HIS A 275 -9.32 -0.70 -5.65
N ILE A 276 -9.98 -1.82 -5.38
CA ILE A 276 -9.32 -3.04 -4.87
C ILE A 276 -8.30 -3.56 -5.88
N ARG A 277 -8.64 -3.56 -7.17
CA ARG A 277 -7.69 -3.95 -8.23
C ARG A 277 -6.47 -3.02 -8.26
N ALA A 278 -6.67 -1.71 -8.15
CA ALA A 278 -5.59 -0.74 -8.13
C ALA A 278 -4.71 -0.88 -6.88
N MET A 279 -5.32 -1.01 -5.71
CA MET A 279 -4.63 -1.19 -4.43
C MET A 279 -3.80 -2.47 -4.41
N ALA A 280 -4.41 -3.59 -4.80
CA ALA A 280 -3.70 -4.87 -4.89
C ALA A 280 -2.51 -4.81 -5.85
N GLN A 281 -2.67 -4.12 -6.99
CA GLN A 281 -1.58 -3.96 -7.93
C GLN A 281 -0.45 -3.07 -7.39
N VAL A 282 -0.77 -1.92 -6.77
CA VAL A 282 0.24 -1.04 -6.16
C VAL A 282 1.01 -1.78 -5.07
N MET A 283 0.31 -2.51 -4.19
CA MET A 283 0.97 -3.31 -3.17
C MET A 283 1.93 -4.33 -3.76
N ARG A 284 1.53 -5.02 -4.84
CA ARG A 284 2.37 -6.02 -5.49
C ARG A 284 3.60 -5.40 -6.14
N ASP A 285 3.42 -4.30 -6.86
CA ASP A 285 4.48 -3.58 -7.58
C ASP A 285 5.53 -3.03 -6.61
N ASP A 286 5.09 -2.48 -5.49
CA ASP A 286 5.97 -1.92 -4.46
C ASP A 286 6.42 -2.96 -3.41
N HIS A 287 6.08 -4.24 -3.59
CA HIS A 287 6.40 -5.33 -2.66
C HIS A 287 5.92 -5.06 -1.22
N MET A 288 4.73 -4.46 -1.10
CA MET A 288 4.08 -4.14 0.16
C MET A 288 3.20 -5.29 0.65
N GLY A 289 3.12 -5.41 1.98
CA GLY A 289 2.08 -6.17 2.66
C GLY A 289 1.03 -5.23 3.27
N GLY A 290 0.02 -5.80 3.91
CA GLY A 290 -1.05 -5.03 4.50
C GLY A 290 -2.06 -5.87 5.28
N THR A 291 -2.98 -5.17 5.94
CA THR A 291 -4.09 -5.75 6.68
C THR A 291 -5.43 -5.28 6.10
N TYR A 292 -6.20 -6.21 5.56
CA TYR A 292 -7.52 -5.91 5.00
C TYR A 292 -8.50 -5.49 6.10
N TRP A 293 -9.32 -4.47 5.83
CA TRP A 293 -10.31 -3.94 6.77
C TRP A 293 -11.75 -4.21 6.33
N PRO A 294 -12.58 -4.81 7.22
CA PRO A 294 -12.21 -5.69 8.33
C PRO A 294 -12.19 -7.17 7.90
N ALA A 295 -11.54 -8.05 8.68
CA ALA A 295 -11.86 -9.48 8.59
C ALA A 295 -13.28 -9.73 9.09
N ILE A 296 -13.54 -9.28 10.32
CA ILE A 296 -14.82 -9.26 11.02
C ILE A 296 -14.82 -8.05 11.97
N GLY A 297 -15.99 -7.64 12.44
CA GLY A 297 -16.24 -6.43 13.20
C GLY A 297 -16.57 -5.27 12.28
N GLY A 298 -16.22 -4.05 12.69
CA GLY A 298 -16.38 -2.84 11.88
C GLY A 298 -17.77 -2.23 11.99
N LYS A 299 -18.19 -1.50 10.96
CA LYS A 299 -19.42 -0.71 10.94
C LYS A 299 -20.61 -1.58 10.52
N PRO A 300 -21.50 -2.00 11.44
CA PRO A 300 -22.66 -2.81 11.07
C PRO A 300 -23.62 -2.01 10.17
N GLY A 301 -24.10 -2.63 9.10
CA GLY A 301 -25.21 -2.13 8.30
C GLY A 301 -26.53 -2.82 8.65
N ASP A 302 -27.54 -2.63 7.79
CA ASP A 302 -28.89 -3.22 7.94
C ASP A 302 -28.90 -4.76 7.98
N ILE A 303 -27.80 -5.39 7.56
CA ILE A 303 -27.61 -6.85 7.53
C ILE A 303 -26.97 -7.40 8.82
N GLY A 304 -26.74 -6.56 9.84
CA GLY A 304 -26.27 -6.98 11.17
C GLY A 304 -24.76 -7.20 11.31
N TYR A 305 -23.98 -6.93 10.27
CA TYR A 305 -22.51 -6.99 10.26
C TYR A 305 -21.95 -5.96 9.27
N ASP A 306 -20.63 -5.75 9.29
CA ASP A 306 -19.98 -4.86 8.32
C ASP A 306 -19.94 -5.52 6.94
N TRP A 307 -20.62 -4.91 5.98
CA TRP A 307 -20.66 -5.32 4.59
C TRP A 307 -19.28 -5.33 3.90
N TYR A 308 -18.25 -4.70 4.48
CA TYR A 308 -16.86 -4.79 4.03
C TYR A 308 -16.15 -6.07 4.49
N SER A 309 -16.68 -6.75 5.52
CA SER A 309 -16.00 -7.87 6.17
C SER A 309 -15.61 -8.98 5.19
N MET A 310 -14.33 -9.36 5.17
CA MET A 310 -13.86 -10.47 4.34
C MET A 310 -14.55 -11.79 4.71
N TYR A 311 -14.87 -11.97 6.00
CA TYR A 311 -15.42 -13.21 6.52
C TYR A 311 -16.83 -13.07 7.09
N ALA A 312 -17.59 -14.15 6.95
CA ALA A 312 -18.77 -14.43 7.74
C ALA A 312 -18.37 -15.18 9.00
N LEU A 313 -18.73 -14.64 10.17
CA LEU A 313 -18.58 -15.32 11.44
C LEU A 313 -19.80 -16.21 11.71
N SER A 314 -19.54 -17.46 12.11
CA SER A 314 -20.55 -18.42 12.54
C SER A 314 -20.07 -19.23 13.75
N GLY A 315 -20.94 -20.08 14.28
CA GLY A 315 -20.64 -20.88 15.47
C GLY A 315 -20.95 -20.15 16.78
N SER A 316 -20.53 -20.75 17.90
CA SER A 316 -20.80 -20.23 19.25
C SER A 316 -19.79 -20.74 20.28
N GLY A 317 -19.73 -20.09 21.44
CA GLY A 317 -18.75 -20.44 22.48
C GLY A 317 -17.33 -20.33 21.94
N THR A 318 -16.50 -21.35 22.16
CA THR A 318 -15.15 -21.45 21.61
C THR A 318 -15.10 -22.08 20.21
N ASN A 319 -16.22 -22.55 19.69
CA ASN A 319 -16.33 -23.20 18.39
C ASN A 319 -16.82 -22.17 17.36
N LEU A 320 -15.98 -21.18 17.09
CA LEU A 320 -16.23 -20.16 16.07
C LEU A 320 -15.65 -20.62 14.72
N ASN A 321 -16.25 -20.17 13.62
CA ASN A 321 -15.78 -20.45 12.26
C ASN A 321 -15.91 -19.22 11.37
N LEU A 322 -14.93 -19.00 10.48
CA LEU A 322 -14.92 -17.99 9.44
C LEU A 322 -15.06 -18.58 8.02
N THR A 323 -16.02 -18.05 7.26
CA THR A 323 -16.17 -18.35 5.83
C THR A 323 -15.89 -17.11 4.99
N VAL A 324 -15.05 -17.21 3.96
CA VAL A 324 -14.80 -16.11 3.01
C VAL A 324 -16.10 -15.72 2.31
N ARG A 325 -16.44 -14.43 2.30
CA ARG A 325 -17.67 -13.91 1.69
C ARG A 325 -17.57 -13.71 0.18
N ASN A 326 -16.38 -13.36 -0.32
CA ASN A 326 -16.17 -13.07 -1.73
C ASN A 326 -14.83 -13.64 -2.22
N THR A 327 -14.89 -14.71 -2.99
CA THR A 327 -13.71 -15.39 -3.53
C THR A 327 -12.88 -14.47 -4.43
N SER A 328 -13.50 -13.71 -5.32
CA SER A 328 -12.77 -12.78 -6.22
C SER A 328 -12.04 -11.68 -5.44
N GLY A 329 -12.65 -11.19 -4.36
CA GLY A 329 -12.02 -10.24 -3.43
C GLY A 329 -10.83 -10.88 -2.73
N ALA A 330 -11.02 -12.08 -2.14
CA ALA A 330 -9.95 -12.83 -1.48
C ALA A 330 -8.78 -13.11 -2.44
N ASP A 331 -9.04 -13.45 -3.69
CA ASP A 331 -8.03 -13.67 -4.72
C ASP A 331 -7.22 -12.42 -5.01
N ARG A 332 -7.86 -11.24 -5.08
CA ARG A 332 -7.16 -9.96 -5.24
C ARG A 332 -6.28 -9.62 -4.05
N ILE A 333 -6.73 -9.90 -2.82
CA ILE A 333 -5.92 -9.68 -1.62
C ILE A 333 -4.71 -10.62 -1.59
N ARG A 334 -4.89 -11.92 -1.89
CA ARG A 334 -3.79 -12.88 -1.99
C ARG A 334 -2.79 -12.51 -3.09
N TYR A 335 -3.29 -12.03 -4.23
CA TYR A 335 -2.45 -11.48 -5.29
C TYR A 335 -1.61 -10.29 -4.80
N ALA A 336 -2.20 -9.37 -4.02
CA ALA A 336 -1.47 -8.25 -3.44
C ALA A 336 -0.28 -8.72 -2.57
N TRP A 337 -0.44 -9.83 -1.85
CA TRP A 337 0.58 -10.43 -0.97
C TRP A 337 1.62 -11.30 -1.69
N GLY A 338 1.58 -11.37 -3.02
CA GLY A 338 2.57 -12.13 -3.78
C GLY A 338 2.24 -13.61 -3.95
N ASP A 339 1.11 -14.11 -3.44
CA ASP A 339 0.68 -15.49 -3.72
C ASP A 339 0.33 -15.64 -5.21
N GLY A 340 0.75 -16.74 -5.84
CA GLY A 340 0.36 -17.08 -7.22
C GLY A 340 -1.15 -17.36 -7.29
N SER A 341 -1.83 -17.39 -8.43
CA SER A 341 -1.52 -17.07 -9.83
C SER A 341 -1.56 -15.57 -10.11
N THR A 342 -0.76 -15.08 -11.07
CA THR A 342 -1.05 -13.82 -11.74
C THR A 342 -2.51 -13.89 -12.23
N PRO A 343 -3.41 -13.00 -11.78
CA PRO A 343 -4.69 -12.81 -12.45
C PRO A 343 -4.38 -12.70 -13.95
N PRO A 344 -5.17 -13.32 -14.84
CA PRO A 344 -4.93 -13.23 -16.28
C PRO A 344 -4.62 -11.78 -16.62
N ALA A 345 -3.47 -11.56 -17.29
CA ALA A 345 -3.05 -10.22 -17.63
C ALA A 345 -4.22 -9.53 -18.31
N THR A 346 -4.65 -8.40 -17.74
CA THR A 346 -5.72 -7.63 -18.37
C THR A 346 -5.15 -7.10 -19.67
N VAL A 347 -5.74 -7.53 -20.78
CA VAL A 347 -5.38 -7.05 -22.10
C VAL A 347 -6.25 -5.84 -22.41
N TYR A 348 -5.63 -4.84 -23.04
CA TYR A 348 -6.24 -3.57 -23.34
C TYR A 348 -6.13 -3.29 -24.83
N ARG A 349 -7.17 -2.73 -25.40
CA ARG A 349 -7.03 -1.88 -26.58
C ARG A 349 -6.52 -0.51 -26.13
N ILE A 350 -5.55 0.06 -26.86
CA ILE A 350 -5.03 1.41 -26.64
C ILE A 350 -5.40 2.27 -27.84
N ASP A 351 -6.23 3.30 -27.69
CA ASP A 351 -6.70 4.13 -28.80
C ASP A 351 -6.09 5.52 -28.76
N VAL A 352 -5.68 6.06 -29.91
CA VAL A 352 -5.28 7.47 -30.00
C VAL A 352 -6.51 8.36 -30.07
N ARG A 353 -6.51 9.44 -29.29
CA ARG A 353 -7.65 10.34 -29.10
C ARG A 353 -8.13 10.98 -30.40
N HIS A 354 -7.24 11.39 -31.30
CA HIS A 354 -7.62 12.19 -32.46
C HIS A 354 -8.31 11.36 -33.56
N SER A 355 -7.85 10.14 -33.82
CA SER A 355 -8.39 9.28 -34.88
C SER A 355 -9.32 8.18 -34.36
N GLY A 356 -9.29 7.89 -33.05
CA GLY A 356 -10.01 6.78 -32.44
C GLY A 356 -9.48 5.40 -32.84
N LYS A 357 -8.33 5.33 -33.51
CA LYS A 357 -7.70 4.09 -33.97
C LYS A 357 -6.84 3.47 -32.89
N ALA A 358 -6.73 2.14 -32.92
CA ALA A 358 -5.97 1.37 -31.95
C ALA A 358 -4.48 1.34 -32.33
N MET A 359 -3.62 1.31 -31.31
CA MET A 359 -2.21 0.93 -31.43
C MET A 359 -2.13 -0.52 -31.92
N ASP A 360 -1.37 -0.74 -32.99
CA ASP A 360 -1.40 -1.95 -33.80
C ASP A 360 0.02 -2.34 -34.22
N VAL A 361 0.45 -3.57 -33.93
CA VAL A 361 1.65 -4.14 -34.56
C VAL A 361 1.34 -4.42 -36.02
N GLN A 362 2.05 -3.73 -36.92
CA GLN A 362 1.73 -3.66 -38.34
C GLN A 362 1.98 -4.98 -39.04
N GLN A 363 0.92 -5.47 -39.69
CA GLN A 363 0.84 -6.84 -40.20
C GLN A 363 0.93 -7.81 -38.99
N PRO A 364 0.28 -8.97 -38.94
CA PRO A 364 0.34 -9.88 -37.78
C PRO A 364 1.75 -10.49 -37.61
N ASN A 365 2.72 -9.64 -37.34
CA ASN A 365 4.14 -9.85 -37.41
C ASN A 365 4.63 -9.97 -35.96
N THR A 366 5.36 -11.02 -35.69
CA THR A 366 5.89 -11.32 -34.35
C THR A 366 7.39 -11.07 -34.25
N ASP A 367 8.02 -10.55 -35.30
CA ASP A 367 9.46 -10.33 -35.35
C ASP A 367 9.89 -9.12 -34.49
N ASN A 368 11.14 -9.17 -34.04
CA ASN A 368 11.81 -8.01 -33.47
C ASN A 368 11.97 -6.93 -34.54
N GLY A 369 11.62 -5.70 -34.20
CA GLY A 369 11.65 -4.57 -35.14
C GLY A 369 10.37 -4.45 -35.98
N ALA A 370 9.35 -5.30 -35.77
CA ALA A 370 8.06 -5.09 -36.42
C ALA A 370 7.48 -3.74 -35.98
N ARG A 371 7.07 -2.92 -36.95
CA ARG A 371 6.63 -1.54 -36.72
C ARG A 371 5.31 -1.50 -35.98
N VAL A 372 5.16 -0.53 -35.09
CA VAL A 372 3.89 -0.27 -34.39
C VAL A 372 3.28 0.99 -34.98
N GLY A 373 2.03 0.91 -35.40
CA GLY A 373 1.27 1.98 -36.02
C GLY A 373 -0.09 2.16 -35.36
N GLN A 374 -0.95 2.95 -35.98
CA GLN A 374 -2.39 2.95 -35.69
C GLN A 374 -3.16 2.20 -36.77
N TYR A 375 -4.25 1.53 -36.39
CA TYR A 375 -5.18 0.90 -37.33
C TYR A 375 -6.60 0.89 -36.77
N THR A 376 -7.60 0.83 -37.65
CA THR A 376 -8.99 0.55 -37.26
C THR A 376 -9.06 -0.71 -36.38
N TYR A 377 -9.67 -0.60 -35.20
CA TYR A 377 -9.76 -1.74 -34.28
C TYR A 377 -10.67 -2.83 -34.84
N GLY A 378 -10.11 -4.04 -34.98
CA GLY A 378 -10.80 -5.24 -35.44
C GLY A 378 -10.85 -6.36 -34.40
N GLY A 379 -10.38 -6.14 -33.17
CA GLY A 379 -10.35 -7.18 -32.13
C GLY A 379 -9.20 -8.19 -32.25
N ASN A 380 -8.21 -7.89 -33.09
CA ASN A 380 -7.09 -8.81 -33.34
C ASN A 380 -6.08 -8.77 -32.18
N ALA A 381 -5.38 -9.89 -31.95
CA ALA A 381 -4.41 -10.00 -30.86
C ALA A 381 -3.25 -8.98 -30.95
N TRP A 382 -2.88 -8.53 -32.15
CA TRP A 382 -1.82 -7.52 -32.37
C TRP A 382 -2.28 -6.08 -32.12
N GLN A 383 -3.55 -5.88 -31.77
CA GLN A 383 -4.14 -4.62 -31.30
C GLN A 383 -4.45 -4.64 -29.80
N GLN A 384 -4.03 -5.71 -29.11
CA GLN A 384 -4.29 -5.95 -27.70
C GLN A 384 -2.95 -5.94 -26.96
N TRP A 385 -2.92 -5.21 -25.86
CA TRP A 385 -1.71 -4.86 -25.14
C TRP A 385 -1.87 -5.10 -23.65
N GLU A 386 -0.88 -5.70 -23.02
CA GLU A 386 -0.76 -5.83 -21.58
C GLU A 386 0.12 -4.70 -21.05
N PHE A 387 -0.21 -4.17 -19.87
CA PHE A 387 0.64 -3.21 -19.17
C PHE A 387 1.32 -3.94 -18.02
N GLN A 388 2.62 -4.16 -18.15
CA GLN A 388 3.46 -4.74 -17.11
C GLN A 388 4.22 -3.61 -16.40
N ASP A 389 4.10 -3.51 -15.08
CA ASP A 389 4.86 -2.51 -14.33
C ASP A 389 6.38 -2.76 -14.44
N ALA A 390 7.13 -1.67 -14.58
CA ALA A 390 8.58 -1.64 -14.62
C ALA A 390 9.18 -0.87 -13.42
N GLY A 391 8.34 -0.51 -12.45
CA GLY A 391 8.71 0.19 -11.22
C GLY A 391 8.84 1.70 -11.41
N SER A 392 8.75 2.43 -10.29
CA SER A 392 8.89 3.90 -10.26
C SER A 392 7.93 4.65 -11.19
N GLY A 393 6.72 4.10 -11.42
CA GLY A 393 5.70 4.71 -12.27
C GLY A 393 5.89 4.51 -13.79
N TYR A 394 6.75 3.58 -14.20
CA TYR A 394 7.00 3.22 -15.60
C TYR A 394 6.43 1.85 -15.95
N TRP A 395 6.02 1.67 -17.20
CA TRP A 395 5.37 0.47 -17.68
C TRP A 395 6.03 -0.06 -18.95
N ARG A 396 6.07 -1.37 -19.10
CA ARG A 396 6.24 -2.05 -20.38
C ARG A 396 4.86 -2.30 -20.99
N VAL A 397 4.69 -1.94 -22.25
CA VAL A 397 3.47 -2.18 -23.02
C VAL A 397 3.72 -3.40 -23.91
N ILE A 398 3.11 -4.53 -23.59
CA ILE A 398 3.44 -5.84 -24.17
C ILE A 398 2.36 -6.25 -25.15
N SER A 399 2.73 -6.55 -26.39
CA SER A 399 1.79 -7.07 -27.38
C SER A 399 1.29 -8.45 -26.95
N ARG A 400 -0.03 -8.61 -26.84
CA ARG A 400 -0.67 -9.89 -26.54
C ARG A 400 -0.35 -10.94 -27.61
N HIS A 401 -0.18 -10.51 -28.87
CA HIS A 401 0.09 -11.42 -29.97
C HIS A 401 1.48 -12.09 -29.86
N SER A 402 2.51 -11.32 -29.54
CA SER A 402 3.91 -11.76 -29.65
C SER A 402 4.63 -11.91 -28.30
N GLY A 403 4.06 -11.38 -27.21
CA GLY A 403 4.73 -11.24 -25.92
C GLY A 403 5.88 -10.23 -25.91
N LYS A 404 6.01 -9.40 -26.95
CA LYS A 404 7.09 -8.41 -27.11
C LYS A 404 6.66 -7.02 -26.66
N CYS A 405 7.63 -6.23 -26.21
CA CYS A 405 7.41 -4.90 -25.67
C CYS A 405 7.41 -3.85 -26.78
N LEU A 406 6.57 -2.81 -26.61
CA LEU A 406 6.72 -1.54 -27.31
C LEU A 406 8.13 -0.98 -27.04
N ASP A 407 8.79 -0.53 -28.09
CA ASP A 407 10.21 -0.19 -28.07
C ASP A 407 10.45 1.03 -28.98
N VAL A 408 11.18 2.03 -28.47
CA VAL A 408 11.73 3.09 -29.34
C VAL A 408 13.00 2.56 -30.01
N VAL A 409 12.95 2.42 -31.34
CA VAL A 409 13.96 1.72 -32.13
C VAL A 409 15.39 2.17 -31.79
N ASN A 410 16.27 1.18 -31.55
CA ASN A 410 17.68 1.37 -31.20
C ASN A 410 17.93 2.28 -29.98
N ALA A 411 16.95 2.42 -29.08
CA ALA A 411 16.98 3.38 -27.98
C ALA A 411 17.28 4.83 -28.44
N SER A 412 16.91 5.16 -29.67
CA SER A 412 17.16 6.48 -30.25
C SER A 412 16.51 7.57 -29.40
N THR A 413 17.17 8.71 -29.26
CA THR A 413 16.61 9.93 -28.64
C THR A 413 16.18 10.96 -29.70
N ALA A 414 16.29 10.64 -30.99
CA ALA A 414 15.92 11.54 -32.08
C ALA A 414 14.40 11.71 -32.21
N ASP A 415 13.97 12.89 -32.65
CA ASP A 415 12.60 13.12 -33.08
C ASP A 415 12.29 12.26 -34.31
N GLY A 416 11.11 11.65 -34.35
CA GLY A 416 10.72 10.81 -35.49
C GLY A 416 11.27 9.38 -35.43
N ALA A 417 11.97 8.99 -34.36
CA ALA A 417 12.35 7.58 -34.20
C ALA A 417 11.09 6.71 -34.07
N GLU A 418 11.01 5.67 -34.90
CA GLU A 418 9.84 4.78 -34.99
C GLU A 418 9.66 3.96 -33.70
N LEU A 419 8.38 3.68 -33.38
CA LEU A 419 8.03 2.64 -32.43
C LEU A 419 7.98 1.30 -33.14
N VAL A 420 8.58 0.31 -32.51
CA VAL A 420 8.58 -1.09 -32.93
C VAL A 420 8.17 -1.96 -31.76
N GLN A 421 7.94 -3.26 -32.01
CA GLN A 421 8.00 -4.25 -30.94
C GLN A 421 9.40 -4.89 -30.89
N TYR A 422 9.85 -5.24 -29.68
CA TYR A 422 11.09 -5.98 -29.49
C TYR A 422 10.98 -6.89 -28.27
N THR A 423 11.79 -7.96 -28.22
CA THR A 423 11.91 -8.83 -27.05
C THR A 423 12.05 -7.98 -25.78
N CYS A 424 11.18 -8.22 -24.80
CA CYS A 424 11.17 -7.47 -23.54
C CYS A 424 12.48 -7.66 -22.77
N GLY A 425 13.03 -6.55 -22.27
CA GLY A 425 14.23 -6.51 -21.45
C GLY A 425 14.17 -5.42 -20.38
N THR A 426 15.34 -5.00 -19.90
CA THR A 426 15.48 -3.93 -18.89
C THR A 426 15.81 -2.56 -19.49
N GLY A 427 15.90 -2.45 -20.82
CA GLY A 427 16.16 -1.20 -21.52
C GLY A 427 15.12 -0.13 -21.20
N THR A 428 15.57 1.11 -20.97
CA THR A 428 14.69 2.24 -20.63
C THR A 428 13.91 2.75 -21.84
N ASN A 429 14.30 2.37 -23.07
CA ASN A 429 13.55 2.62 -24.31
C ASN A 429 12.29 1.74 -24.47
N GLN A 430 12.11 0.74 -23.60
CA GLN A 430 10.91 -0.10 -23.51
C GLN A 430 10.01 0.26 -22.32
N GLN A 431 10.33 1.33 -21.60
CA GLN A 431 9.65 1.73 -20.38
C GLN A 431 8.99 3.09 -20.59
N PHE A 432 7.69 3.18 -20.35
CA PHE A 432 6.89 4.36 -20.61
C PHE A 432 6.16 4.80 -19.35
N GLN A 433 6.28 6.08 -19.01
CA GLN A 433 5.45 6.70 -18.00
C GLN A 433 4.07 7.02 -18.61
N MET A 434 2.99 6.62 -17.93
CA MET A 434 1.64 7.05 -18.27
C MET A 434 1.37 8.40 -17.60
N VAL A 435 1.43 9.49 -18.36
CA VAL A 435 1.22 10.85 -17.85
C VAL A 435 -0.23 11.25 -18.10
N ALA A 436 -1.00 11.51 -17.04
CA ALA A 436 -2.40 11.89 -17.16
C ALA A 436 -2.60 13.17 -17.98
N SER A 437 -3.59 13.19 -18.86
CA SER A 437 -3.98 14.30 -19.72
C SER A 437 -5.52 14.35 -19.82
N GLY A 438 -6.18 14.82 -18.76
CA GLY A 438 -7.63 14.77 -18.63
C GLY A 438 -8.15 13.33 -18.54
N GLY A 439 -9.12 12.96 -19.36
CA GLY A 439 -9.61 11.58 -19.48
C GLY A 439 -8.71 10.64 -20.30
N TYR A 440 -7.54 11.11 -20.74
CA TYR A 440 -6.57 10.40 -21.57
C TYR A 440 -5.21 10.38 -20.86
N PHE A 441 -4.22 9.74 -21.47
CA PHE A 441 -2.82 9.76 -21.01
C PHE A 441 -1.84 9.91 -22.17
N GLN A 442 -0.63 10.38 -21.89
CA GLN A 442 0.51 10.29 -22.80
C GLN A 442 1.39 9.11 -22.38
N LEU A 443 2.01 8.44 -23.35
CA LEU A 443 3.06 7.44 -23.10
C LEU A 443 4.42 8.11 -23.30
N ARG A 444 5.12 8.40 -22.21
CA ARG A 444 6.40 9.10 -22.23
C ARG A 444 7.56 8.12 -22.03
N ALA A 445 8.41 7.94 -23.02
CA ALA A 445 9.53 7.02 -22.94
C ALA A 445 10.54 7.46 -21.87
N ARG A 446 10.98 6.51 -21.03
CA ARG A 446 11.85 6.77 -19.86
C ARG A 446 13.21 7.30 -20.26
N HIS A 447 13.78 6.83 -21.37
CA HIS A 447 15.15 7.18 -21.79
C HIS A 447 15.23 8.57 -22.44
N SER A 448 14.21 8.97 -23.21
CA SER A 448 14.24 10.22 -23.99
C SER A 448 13.36 11.32 -23.40
N GLY A 449 12.40 10.98 -22.54
CA GLY A 449 11.38 11.89 -22.05
C GLY A 449 10.42 12.37 -23.14
N LYS A 450 10.37 11.71 -24.31
CA LYS A 450 9.49 12.04 -25.44
C LYS A 450 8.23 11.17 -25.45
N CYS A 451 7.19 11.65 -26.10
CA CYS A 451 5.89 11.01 -26.11
C CYS A 451 5.70 10.15 -27.37
N VAL A 452 4.98 9.04 -27.24
CA VAL A 452 4.48 8.27 -28.38
C VAL A 452 3.46 9.13 -29.14
N ASP A 453 3.69 9.29 -30.44
CA ASP A 453 3.05 10.27 -31.32
C ASP A 453 2.63 9.61 -32.65
N VAL A 454 1.43 9.93 -33.11
CA VAL A 454 1.01 9.67 -34.50
C VAL A 454 1.51 10.81 -35.40
N PRO A 455 2.45 10.55 -36.32
CA PRO A 455 3.13 11.60 -37.07
C PRO A 455 2.15 12.45 -37.86
N SER A 456 2.32 13.77 -37.75
CA SER A 456 1.47 14.78 -38.40
C SER A 456 -0.04 14.61 -38.15
N ALA A 457 -0.41 13.98 -37.01
CA ALA A 457 -1.79 13.65 -36.67
C ALA A 457 -2.53 12.89 -37.78
N SER A 458 -1.82 12.06 -38.55
CA SER A 458 -2.40 11.24 -39.62
C SER A 458 -3.62 10.45 -39.10
N THR A 459 -4.63 10.27 -39.93
CA THR A 459 -5.79 9.39 -39.67
C THR A 459 -5.77 8.13 -40.53
N ALA A 460 -4.69 7.92 -41.30
CA ALA A 460 -4.55 6.74 -42.14
C ALA A 460 -4.26 5.48 -41.32
N ASP A 461 -4.85 4.36 -41.74
CA ASP A 461 -4.49 3.03 -41.27
C ASP A 461 -3.05 2.72 -41.67
N GLY A 462 -2.28 2.17 -40.72
CA GLY A 462 -0.87 1.84 -40.89
C GLY A 462 0.10 3.01 -40.77
N ALA A 463 -0.36 4.19 -40.33
CA ALA A 463 0.57 5.27 -39.96
C ALA A 463 1.44 4.81 -38.79
N ILE A 464 2.75 4.69 -39.02
CA ILE A 464 3.74 4.22 -38.03
C ILE A 464 3.89 5.27 -36.93
N LEU A 465 3.84 4.84 -35.67
CA LEU A 465 4.03 5.71 -34.53
C LEU A 465 5.51 6.09 -34.41
N ILE A 466 5.76 7.30 -33.92
CA ILE A 466 7.10 7.80 -33.63
C ILE A 466 7.17 8.29 -32.18
N GLN A 467 8.38 8.52 -31.67
CA GLN A 467 8.53 9.42 -30.53
C GLN A 467 8.69 10.87 -31.01
N TYR A 468 8.12 11.81 -30.27
CA TYR A 468 8.24 13.25 -30.54
C TYR A 468 8.16 14.05 -29.23
N PRO A 469 8.66 15.31 -29.16
CA PRO A 469 8.55 16.12 -27.97
C PRO A 469 7.10 16.22 -27.51
N CYS A 470 6.89 15.95 -26.22
CA CYS A 470 5.56 15.95 -25.62
C CYS A 470 4.91 17.33 -25.75
N ASN A 471 3.67 17.37 -26.24
CA ASN A 471 2.88 18.59 -26.37
C ASN A 471 1.39 18.29 -26.06
N THR A 472 0.52 19.28 -26.22
CA THR A 472 -0.92 19.15 -25.93
C THR A 472 -1.74 18.57 -27.08
N GLY A 473 -1.10 18.16 -28.17
CA GLY A 473 -1.72 17.56 -29.34
C GLY A 473 -2.47 16.26 -29.01
N THR A 474 -3.64 16.10 -29.62
CA THR A 474 -4.48 14.92 -29.41
C THR A 474 -3.93 13.65 -30.07
N ASN A 475 -2.97 13.79 -30.99
CA ASN A 475 -2.20 12.70 -31.61
C ASN A 475 -1.13 12.09 -30.68
N GLN A 476 -0.94 12.65 -29.48
CA GLN A 476 -0.10 12.10 -28.41
C GLN A 476 -0.90 11.66 -27.18
N GLN A 477 -2.22 11.69 -27.26
CA GLN A 477 -3.13 11.36 -26.15
C GLN A 477 -3.83 10.05 -26.45
N TRP A 478 -3.83 9.16 -25.47
CA TRP A 478 -4.27 7.78 -25.60
C TRP A 478 -5.33 7.47 -24.54
N SER A 479 -6.28 6.60 -24.89
CA SER A 479 -7.15 5.92 -23.95
C SER A 479 -6.81 4.44 -23.92
N ARG A 480 -7.25 3.75 -22.86
CA ARG A 480 -7.20 2.29 -22.83
C ARG A 480 -8.53 1.71 -22.36
N THR A 481 -8.92 0.60 -22.97
CA THR A 481 -10.17 -0.12 -22.66
C THR A 481 -9.82 -1.60 -22.59
N ALA A 482 -10.21 -2.28 -21.52
CA ALA A 482 -9.97 -3.71 -21.42
C ALA A 482 -10.88 -4.48 -22.41
N VAL A 483 -10.40 -5.60 -22.93
CA VAL A 483 -11.00 -6.33 -24.08
C VAL A 483 -10.94 -7.84 -23.94
#